data_AF-A0A7C7A2V3-F1
#
_entry.id   AF-A0A7C7A2V3-F1
#
_cell.length_a   1.000
_cell.length_b   1.000
_cell.length_c   1.000
_cell.angle_alpha   90.00
_cell.angle_beta   90.00
_cell.angle_gamma   90.00
#
_symmetry.space_group_name_H-M   'P 1'
#
loop_
_entity.id
_entity.type
_entity.pdbx_description
1 polymer ?
#
loop_
_entity_poly.entity_id
_entity_poly.type
_entity_poly.pdbx_seq_one_letter_code
_entity_poly.pdbx_strand_id
1 'polypeptide(L)'
;AVKNLREKGNQIRLVYGETFEDLVGFIPQAYFELDDDEKEQWFGALNEYDVFRGKVNNFPYIPYYTNNGRIRQIESNSSKFAVCYMYASLIENKLW
;
A
#
# COMPACT_ATOMS: atom_id res chain seq x y z
N ALA A 1 7.85 15.08 -9.22
CA ALA A 1 7.89 15.42 -7.77
C ALA A 1 9.04 14.71 -7.05
N VAL A 2 9.03 13.37 -6.92
CA VAL A 2 10.08 12.62 -6.18
C VAL A 2 11.50 12.86 -6.71
N LYS A 3 11.70 12.82 -8.04
CA LYS A 3 13.00 13.11 -8.67
C LYS A 3 13.54 14.49 -8.27
N ASN A 4 12.73 15.54 -8.40
CA ASN A 4 13.09 16.90 -7.99
C ASN A 4 13.39 17.03 -6.48
N LEU A 5 12.71 16.25 -5.62
CA LEU A 5 13.00 16.24 -4.18
C LEU A 5 14.34 15.56 -3.87
N ARG A 6 14.69 14.50 -4.60
CA ARG A 6 16.01 13.84 -4.49
C ARG A 6 17.14 14.74 -4.95
N GLU A 7 16.96 15.52 -6.01
CA GLU A 7 17.93 16.53 -6.46
C GLU A 7 18.22 17.59 -5.37
N LYS A 8 17.26 17.82 -4.47
CA LYS A 8 17.41 18.68 -3.28
C LYS A 8 17.97 17.95 -2.05
N GLY A 9 18.44 16.71 -2.20
CA GLY A 9 19.07 15.92 -1.13
C GLY A 9 18.11 15.05 -0.31
N ASN A 10 16.82 14.98 -0.63
CA ASN A 10 15.87 14.16 0.13
C ASN A 10 16.01 12.67 -0.23
N GLN A 11 16.17 11.80 0.77
CA GLN A 11 16.21 10.35 0.57
C GLN A 11 14.80 9.75 0.58
N ILE A 12 14.13 9.79 -0.58
CA ILE A 12 12.75 9.29 -0.74
C ILE A 12 12.77 7.98 -1.53
N ARG A 13 12.16 6.92 -0.98
CA ARG A 13 11.91 5.66 -1.69
C ARG A 13 10.57 5.75 -2.39
N LEU A 14 10.55 5.48 -3.69
CA LEU A 14 9.30 5.46 -4.46
C LEU A 14 8.81 4.02 -4.59
N VAL A 15 7.60 3.79 -4.13
CA VAL A 15 6.92 2.50 -4.15
C VAL A 15 5.47 2.69 -4.59
N TYR A 16 4.90 1.68 -5.23
CA TYR A 16 3.49 1.62 -5.63
C TYR A 16 2.75 0.67 -4.72
N GLY A 17 1.66 1.12 -4.11
CA GLY A 17 0.87 0.32 -3.18
C GLY A 17 -0.04 -0.64 -3.92
N GLU A 18 -0.40 -1.74 -3.27
CA GLU A 18 -1.37 -2.70 -3.76
C GLU A 18 -2.79 -2.11 -3.72
N THR A 19 -3.39 -1.85 -4.89
CA THR A 19 -4.78 -1.38 -5.02
C THR A 19 -5.61 -2.27 -5.94
N PHE A 20 -6.93 -2.17 -5.78
CA PHE A 20 -7.90 -2.90 -6.62
C PHE A 20 -7.87 -2.45 -8.10
N GLU A 21 -7.28 -1.29 -8.36
CA GLU A 21 -7.27 -0.58 -9.65
C GLU A 21 -5.86 -0.60 -10.29
N ASP A 22 -4.91 -1.32 -9.68
CA ASP A 22 -3.54 -1.33 -10.16
C ASP A 22 -3.39 -1.97 -11.54
N LEU A 23 -2.37 -1.48 -12.24
CA LEU A 23 -1.96 -1.96 -13.55
C LEU A 23 -1.67 -3.47 -13.52
N VAL A 24 -2.05 -4.16 -14.60
CA VAL A 24 -1.65 -5.54 -14.87
C VAL A 24 -0.14 -5.68 -14.66
N GLY A 25 0.26 -6.52 -13.69
CA GLY A 25 1.68 -6.79 -13.39
C GLY A 25 2.20 -6.30 -12.04
N PHE A 26 1.34 -5.94 -11.09
CA PHE A 26 1.77 -5.75 -9.70
C PHE A 26 2.44 -7.02 -9.15
N ILE A 27 3.66 -6.87 -8.61
CA ILE A 27 4.39 -7.93 -7.93
C ILE A 27 4.78 -7.41 -6.54
N PRO A 28 4.37 -8.08 -5.43
CA PRO A 28 4.83 -7.74 -4.10
C PRO A 28 6.36 -7.83 -4.00
N GLN A 29 7.02 -6.72 -3.69
CA GLN A 29 8.49 -6.64 -3.60
C GLN A 29 9.00 -6.08 -2.27
N ALA A 30 8.18 -5.29 -1.58
CA ALA A 30 8.52 -4.68 -0.31
C ALA A 30 7.35 -4.81 0.65
N TYR A 31 7.60 -5.34 1.84
CA TYR A 31 6.60 -5.51 2.89
C TYR A 31 6.89 -4.53 4.02
N PHE A 32 5.84 -3.85 4.48
CA PHE A 32 5.92 -2.88 5.55
C PHE A 32 4.93 -3.28 6.62
N GLU A 33 5.42 -3.39 7.85
CA GLU A 33 4.59 -3.58 9.02
C GLU A 33 3.92 -2.25 9.36
N LEU A 34 2.64 -2.31 9.71
CA LEU A 34 1.90 -1.19 10.25
C LEU A 34 1.62 -1.43 11.73
N ASP A 35 1.80 -0.39 12.53
CA ASP A 35 1.28 -0.36 13.88
C ASP A 35 -0.25 -0.21 13.86
N ASP A 36 -0.90 -0.55 14.99
CA ASP A 36 -2.36 -0.53 15.08
C ASP A 36 -2.95 0.87 14.81
N ASP A 37 -2.28 1.93 15.29
CA ASP A 37 -2.68 3.32 15.06
C ASP A 37 -2.59 3.71 13.57
N GLU A 38 -1.53 3.26 12.87
CA GLU A 38 -1.34 3.51 11.43
C GLU A 38 -2.42 2.80 10.61
N LYS A 39 -2.75 1.56 11.00
CA LYS A 39 -3.82 0.78 10.39
C LYS A 39 -5.18 1.43 10.63
N GLU A 40 -5.48 1.88 11.86
CA GLU A 40 -6.73 2.57 12.17
C GLU A 40 -6.84 3.88 11.38
N GLN A 41 -5.77 4.68 11.35
CA GLN A 41 -5.72 5.91 10.56
C GLN A 41 -5.98 5.64 9.08
N TRP A 42 -5.37 4.59 8.52
CA TRP A 42 -5.57 4.21 7.12
C TRP A 42 -7.03 3.85 6.83
N PHE A 43 -7.64 2.96 7.63
CA PHE A 43 -9.04 2.58 7.44
C PHE A 43 -10.01 3.73 7.71
N GLY A 44 -9.71 4.59 8.68
CA GLY A 44 -10.46 5.82 8.95
C GLY A 44 -10.47 6.75 7.74
N ALA A 45 -9.31 6.99 7.12
CA ALA A 45 -9.21 7.80 5.92
C ALA A 45 -9.93 7.19 4.72
N LEU A 46 -9.88 5.87 4.53
CA LEU A 46 -10.62 5.18 3.47
C LEU A 46 -12.14 5.33 3.65
N ASN A 47 -12.63 5.32 4.89
CA ASN A 47 -14.06 5.41 5.21
C ASN A 47 -14.68 6.79 4.91
N GLU A 48 -13.89 7.82 4.62
CA GLU A 48 -14.40 9.12 4.16
C GLU A 48 -14.95 9.04 2.72
N TYR A 49 -14.52 8.07 1.93
CA TYR A 49 -14.94 7.89 0.54
C TYR A 49 -16.23 7.08 0.43
N ASP A 50 -17.16 7.54 -0.42
CA ASP A 50 -18.48 6.92 -0.61
C ASP A 50 -18.44 5.46 -1.05
N VAL A 51 -17.39 5.06 -1.77
CA VAL A 51 -17.18 3.67 -2.21
C VAL A 51 -16.92 2.72 -1.03
N PHE A 52 -16.18 3.17 -0.01
CA PHE A 52 -15.92 2.40 1.22
C PHE A 52 -17.10 2.39 2.18
N ARG A 53 -18.02 3.37 2.05
CA ARG A 53 -19.28 3.43 2.81
C ARG A 53 -20.43 2.66 2.17
N GLY A 54 -20.18 1.90 1.11
CA GLY A 54 -21.20 1.10 0.42
C GLY A 54 -22.24 1.92 -0.35
N LYS A 55 -21.95 3.20 -0.65
CA LYS A 55 -22.89 4.06 -1.41
C LYS A 55 -22.78 3.89 -2.92
N VAL A 56 -21.65 3.34 -3.40
CA VAL A 56 -21.37 3.17 -4.84
C VAL A 56 -21.63 1.72 -5.28
N ASN A 57 -21.17 0.74 -4.50
CA ASN A 57 -21.35 -0.68 -4.78
C ASN A 57 -21.40 -1.48 -3.45
N ASN A 58 -21.71 -2.77 -3.56
CA ASN A 58 -21.79 -3.70 -2.41
C ASN A 58 -20.50 -4.50 -2.20
N PHE A 59 -19.37 -4.05 -2.75
CA PHE A 59 -18.11 -4.76 -2.60
C PHE A 59 -17.59 -4.61 -1.16
N PRO A 60 -17.13 -5.69 -0.50
CA PRO A 60 -16.71 -5.66 0.89
C PRO A 60 -15.27 -5.13 1.01
N TYR A 61 -15.04 -3.83 0.77
CA TYR A 61 -13.71 -3.22 0.79
C TYR A 61 -12.96 -3.41 2.12
N ILE A 62 -13.62 -3.17 3.26
CA ILE A 62 -12.97 -3.30 4.58
C ILE A 62 -12.49 -4.75 4.84
N PRO A 63 -13.35 -5.79 4.68
CA PRO A 63 -12.88 -7.18 4.72
C PRO A 63 -11.80 -7.51 3.70
N TYR A 64 -11.90 -7.00 2.46
CA TYR A 64 -10.93 -7.24 1.40
C TYR A 64 -9.53 -6.77 1.81
N TYR A 65 -9.37 -5.49 2.14
CA TYR A 65 -8.07 -4.94 2.55
C TYR A 65 -7.55 -5.56 3.86
N THR A 66 -8.45 -5.88 4.81
CA THR A 66 -8.07 -6.58 6.04
C THR A 66 -7.51 -7.97 5.75
N ASN A 67 -8.12 -8.72 4.84
CA ASN A 67 -7.65 -10.04 4.46
C ASN A 67 -6.35 -9.98 3.67
N ASN A 68 -6.19 -9.02 2.76
CA ASN A 68 -4.93 -8.81 2.05
C ASN A 68 -3.79 -8.56 3.03
N GLY A 69 -3.96 -7.68 4.02
CA GLY A 69 -2.89 -7.42 4.97
C GLY A 69 -2.53 -8.61 5.86
N ARG A 70 -3.48 -9.52 6.15
CA ARG A 70 -3.20 -10.81 6.81
C ARG A 70 -2.40 -11.75 5.91
N ILE A 71 -2.70 -11.79 4.62
CA ILE A 71 -1.91 -12.56 3.65
C ILE A 71 -0.49 -12.01 3.60
N ARG A 72 -0.33 -10.69 3.50
CA ARG A 72 1.00 -10.04 3.47
C ARG A 72 1.77 -10.30 4.76
N GLN A 73 1.10 -10.30 5.91
CA GLN A 73 1.69 -10.67 7.19
C GLN A 73 2.31 -12.07 7.15
N ILE A 74 1.59 -13.05 6.58
CA ILE A 74 2.07 -14.44 6.46
C ILE A 74 3.24 -14.51 5.47
N GLU A 75 3.10 -13.90 4.29
CA GLU A 75 4.13 -13.89 3.25
C GLU A 75 5.45 -13.26 3.72
N SER A 76 5.36 -12.22 4.54
CA SER A 76 6.52 -11.52 5.10
C SER A 76 7.05 -12.14 6.39
N ASN A 77 6.42 -13.22 6.90
CA ASN A 77 6.71 -13.81 8.21
C ASN A 77 6.69 -12.76 9.35
N SER A 78 5.72 -11.85 9.32
CA SER A 78 5.53 -10.80 10.33
C SER A 78 4.53 -11.22 11.40
N SER A 79 4.70 -10.68 12.61
CA SER A 79 3.68 -10.75 13.68
C SER A 79 2.67 -9.61 13.63
N LYS A 80 2.91 -8.58 12.81
CA LYS A 80 2.06 -7.40 12.66
C LYS A 80 1.27 -7.43 11.36
N PHE A 81 0.25 -6.57 11.28
CA PHE A 81 -0.43 -6.32 10.02
C PHE A 81 0.58 -5.77 9.02
N ALA A 82 0.65 -6.36 7.82
CA ALA A 82 1.60 -5.92 6.81
C ALA A 82 0.87 -5.45 5.56
N VAL A 83 1.46 -4.48 4.88
CA VAL A 83 1.07 -4.09 3.52
C VAL A 83 2.25 -4.34 2.60
N CYS A 84 1.96 -4.54 1.32
CA CYS A 84 3.00 -4.74 0.33
C CYS A 84 3.00 -3.62 -0.71
N TYR A 85 4.18 -3.41 -1.27
CA TYR A 85 4.40 -2.46 -2.34
C TYR A 85 5.31 -3.07 -3.40
N MET A 86 5.20 -2.51 -4.60
CA MET A 86 6.10 -2.76 -5.72
C MET A 86 7.08 -1.59 -5.86
N TYR A 87 8.34 -1.87 -6.14
CA TYR A 87 9.29 -0.82 -6.47
C TYR A 87 9.00 -0.24 -7.85
N ALA A 88 9.22 1.07 -8.00
CA ALA A 88 9.01 1.77 -9.26
C ALA A 88 10.12 1.50 -10.30
N SER A 89 10.51 0.23 -10.49
CA SER A 89 11.67 -0.20 -11.30
C SER A 89 11.61 0.21 -12.77
N LEU A 90 10.42 0.48 -13.32
CA LEU A 90 10.26 0.97 -14.70
C LEU A 90 10.70 2.45 -14.88
N ILE A 91 10.78 3.21 -13.79
CA ILE A 91 11.10 4.64 -13.83
C ILE A 91 12.27 5.04 -12.93
N GLU A 92 12.73 4.09 -12.11
CA GLU A 92 13.86 4.21 -11.20
C GLU A 92 15.07 3.44 -11.74
N ASN A 93 16.17 4.17 -12.01
CA ASN A 93 17.39 3.58 -12.56
C ASN A 93 18.23 2.83 -11.52
N LYS A 94 17.91 3.00 -10.23
CA LYS A 94 18.56 2.33 -9.11
C LYS A 94 17.53 2.02 -8.04
N LEU A 95 17.51 0.77 -7.64
CA LEU A 95 16.86 0.33 -6.42
C LEU A 95 17.92 0.49 -5.33
N TRP A 96 18.03 1.72 -4.81
CA TRP A 96 18.95 2.21 -3.75
C TRP A 96 20.46 2.09 -4.04
#